data_AF-A0A502HR34-F1
#
_entry.id   AF-A0A502HR34-F1
#
_cell.length_a   1.000
_cell.length_b   1.000
_cell.length_c   1.000
_cell.angle_alpha   90.00
_cell.angle_beta   90.00
_cell.angle_gamma   90.00
#
_symmetry.space_group_name_H-M   'P 1'
#
loop_
_entity.id
_entity.type
_entity.pdbx_description
1 polymer ?
#
loop_
_entity_poly.entity_id
_entity_poly.type
_entity_poly.pdbx_seq_one_letter_code
_entity_poly.pdbx_strand_id
1 'polypeptide(L)' 'MSKQVCVDCITDSYLQTNFADNDVDECDYCNEERPVVTLEELVEELEEAIQASFTYAEQPPRSYSSWIPT' A
#
# COMPACT_ATOMS: atom_id res chain seq x y z
N MET A 1 14.10 -5.84 16.43
CA MET A 1 12.63 -5.89 16.61
C MET A 1 12.06 -4.92 15.61
N SER A 2 11.29 -5.45 14.66
CA SER A 2 10.46 -4.65 13.75
C SER A 2 9.40 -3.93 14.57
N LYS A 3 9.12 -2.67 14.20
CA LYS A 3 8.06 -1.88 14.85
C LYS A 3 6.70 -2.37 14.38
N GLN A 4 5.72 -2.38 15.28
CA GLN A 4 4.35 -2.80 15.05
C GLN A 4 3.39 -1.63 15.20
N VAL A 5 2.37 -1.58 14.35
CA VAL A 5 1.35 -0.55 14.37
C VAL A 5 -0.02 -1.21 14.40
N CYS A 6 -0.93 -0.71 15.24
CA CYS A 6 -2.29 -1.23 15.28
C CYS A 6 -3.15 -0.68 14.16
N VAL A 7 -4.22 -1.41 13.85
CA VAL A 7 -5.25 -1.02 12.88
C VAL A 7 -5.78 0.39 13.09
N ASP A 8 -6.00 0.84 14.33
CA ASP A 8 -6.53 2.19 14.58
C ASP A 8 -5.51 3.31 14.31
N CYS A 9 -4.21 3.04 14.49
CA CYS A 9 -3.16 3.99 14.14
C CYS A 9 -2.94 4.07 12.62
N ILE A 10 -3.31 3.02 11.88
CA ILE A 10 -3.41 3.05 10.44
C ILE A 10 -4.67 3.83 10.08
N THR A 11 -4.54 5.04 9.53
CA THR A 11 -5.69 5.91 9.23
C THR A 11 -6.44 5.52 7.96
N ASP A 12 -5.88 4.62 7.15
CA ASP A 12 -6.47 4.16 5.90
C ASP A 12 -7.44 2.98 6.13
N SER A 13 -8.68 3.13 5.66
CA SER A 13 -9.75 2.15 5.89
C SER A 13 -9.57 0.83 5.13
N TYR A 14 -8.88 0.83 3.99
CA TYR A 14 -8.60 -0.40 3.24
C TYR A 14 -7.61 -1.25 4.04
N LEU A 15 -6.52 -0.64 4.50
CA LEU A 15 -5.53 -1.34 5.33
C LEU A 15 -6.11 -1.79 6.67
N GLN A 16 -6.94 -0.96 7.31
CA GLN A 16 -7.67 -1.36 8.51
C GLN A 16 -8.50 -2.64 8.32
N THR A 17 -9.15 -2.76 7.17
CA THR A 17 -9.95 -3.94 6.85
C THR A 17 -9.07 -5.17 6.64
N ASN A 18 -7.92 -5.01 5.97
CA ASN A 18 -7.01 -6.11 5.68
C ASN A 18 -6.34 -6.70 6.93
N PHE A 19 -6.12 -5.89 7.96
CA PHE A 19 -5.45 -6.32 9.20
C PHE A 19 -6.38 -6.49 10.41
N ALA A 20 -7.70 -6.39 10.20
CA ALA A 20 -8.68 -6.46 11.29
C ALA A 20 -8.63 -7.79 12.07
N ASP A 21 -8.24 -8.87 11.40
CA ASP A 21 -8.19 -10.23 11.93
C ASP A 21 -6.76 -10.66 12.34
N ASN A 22 -5.79 -9.73 12.35
CA ASN A 22 -4.44 -10.02 12.81
C ASN A 22 -4.38 -10.34 14.30
N ASP A 23 -3.26 -10.94 14.72
CA ASP A 23 -2.98 -11.17 16.13
C ASP A 23 -2.98 -9.85 16.91
N VAL A 24 -3.53 -9.93 18.13
CA VAL A 24 -3.60 -8.80 19.05
C VAL A 24 -2.28 -8.70 19.82
N ASP A 25 -1.61 -7.56 19.72
CA ASP A 25 -0.38 -7.25 20.45
C ASP A 25 -0.35 -5.74 20.82
N GLU A 26 0.65 -5.32 21.57
CA GLU A 26 0.85 -3.93 21.96
C GLU A 26 1.35 -3.07 20.78
N CYS A 27 0.61 -2.02 20.44
CA CYS A 27 1.03 -1.06 19.43
C CYS A 27 2.20 -0.18 19.92
N ASP A 28 3.30 -0.11 19.15
CA ASP A 28 4.46 0.74 19.47
C ASP A 28 4.19 2.25 19.47
N TYR A 29 3.02 2.69 18.98
CA TYR A 29 2.67 4.10 18.78
C TYR A 29 1.66 4.62 19.80
N CYS A 30 0.58 3.86 20.04
CA CYS A 30 -0.44 4.24 21.01
C CYS A 30 -0.36 3.46 22.33
N ASN A 31 0.46 2.40 22.41
CA ASN A 31 0.58 1.51 23.57
C ASN A 31 -0.75 0.84 23.98
N GLU A 32 -1.64 0.60 23.01
CA GLU A 32 -2.87 -0.15 23.22
C GLU A 32 -2.75 -1.55 22.60
N GLU A 33 -3.34 -2.55 23.26
CA GLU A 33 -3.44 -3.92 22.75
C GLU A 33 -4.57 -4.03 21.72
N ARG A 34 -4.21 -4.26 20.46
CA ARG A 34 -5.14 -4.32 19.31
C ARG A 34 -4.55 -5.21 18.23
N PRO A 35 -5.31 -5.58 17.17
CA PRO A 35 -4.72 -6.20 15.99
C PRO A 35 -3.58 -5.33 15.45
N VAL A 36 -2.38 -5.90 15.34
CA VAL A 36 -1.18 -5.20 14.87
C VAL A 36 -0.64 -5.80 13.58
N VAL A 37 0.15 -5.01 12.87
CA VAL A 37 0.97 -5.43 11.73
C VAL A 37 2.35 -4.84 11.88
N THR A 38 3.38 -5.57 11.44
CA THR A 38 4.73 -5.00 11.39
C THR A 38 4.83 -3.94 10.29
N LEU A 39 5.72 -2.96 10.46
CA LEU A 39 5.95 -1.98 9.40
C LEU A 39 6.45 -2.61 8.09
N GLU A 40 7.13 -3.76 8.15
CA GLU A 40 7.62 -4.47 6.97
C GLU A 40 6.44 -5.05 6.18
N GLU A 41 5.56 -5.81 6.83
CA GLU A 41 4.33 -6.36 6.22
C GLU A 41 3.41 -5.25 5.69
N LEU A 42 3.30 -4.13 6.42
CA LEU A 42 2.51 -2.97 5.99
C LEU A 42 3.03 -2.38 4.67
N VAL A 43 4.36 -2.31 4.49
CA VAL A 43 4.97 -1.81 3.25
C VAL A 43 4.75 -2.79 2.10
N GLU A 44 4.91 -4.09 2.35
CA GLU A 44 4.66 -5.12 1.34
C GLU A 44 3.22 -5.06 0.81
N GLU A 45 2.22 -4.99 1.69
CA GLU A 45 0.81 -4.86 1.31
C GLU A 45 0.51 -3.59 0.50
N LEU A 46 1.18 -2.48 0.83
CA LEU A 46 1.07 -1.23 0.06
C LEU A 46 1.66 -1.37 -1.34
N GLU A 47 2.83 -1.99 -1.46
CA GLU A 47 3.49 -2.23 -2.75
C GLU A 47 2.62 -3.12 -3.66
N GLU A 48 2.06 -4.20 -3.10
CA GLU A 48 1.16 -5.10 -3.82
C GLU A 48 -0.13 -4.38 -4.26
N ALA A 49 -0.77 -3.62 -3.36
CA ALA A 49 -1.98 -2.87 -3.67
C ALA A 49 -1.76 -1.82 -4.76
N ILE A 50 -0.62 -1.12 -4.72
CA ILE A 50 -0.20 -0.17 -5.75
C ILE A 50 -0.03 -0.90 -7.08
N GLN A 51 0.74 -1.99 -7.11
CA GLN A 51 1.01 -2.74 -8.33
C GLN A 51 -0.26 -3.32 -8.96
N ALA A 52 -1.21 -3.78 -8.15
CA ALA A 52 -2.52 -4.27 -8.61
C ALA A 52 -3.41 -3.14 -9.17
N SER A 53 -3.29 -1.92 -8.64
CA SER A 53 -4.12 -0.77 -9.02
C SER A 53 -3.68 -0.12 -10.34
N PHE A 54 -2.41 -0.25 -10.72
CA PHE A 54 -1.89 0.30 -11.98
C PHE A 54 -1.93 -0.75 -13.09
N THR A 55 -2.91 -0.64 -13.99
CA THR A 55 -2.79 -1.30 -15.30
C THR A 55 -1.67 -0.61 -16.08
N TYR A 56 -0.71 -1.39 -16.59
CA TYR A 56 0.37 -0.87 -17.43
C TYR A 56 -0.25 -0.19 -18.67
N ALA A 57 -0.32 1.13 -18.68
CA ALA A 57 -0.76 1.87 -19.85
C ALA A 57 0.39 1.88 -20.86
N GLU A 58 0.41 0.90 -21.77
CA GLU A 58 1.29 0.96 -22.93
C GLU A 58 1.05 2.29 -23.66
N GLN A 59 2.00 3.22 -23.54
CA GLN A 59 1.96 4.41 -24.38
C GLN A 59 2.24 3.95 -25.81
N PRO A 60 1.34 4.21 -26.78
CA PRO A 60 1.63 3.86 -28.15
C PRO A 60 2.95 4.54 -28.54
N PRO A 61 3.87 3.82 -29.22
CA PRO A 61 5.13 4.42 -29.65
C PRO A 61 4.80 5.68 -30.44
N ARG A 62 5.37 6.82 -30.04
CA ARG A 62 5.19 8.09 -30.76
C ARG A 62 5.56 7.85 -32.22
N SER A 63 4.57 7.74 -33.10
CA SER A 63 4.80 7.81 -34.53
C SER A 63 5.21 9.25 -34.81
N TYR A 64 6.51 9.51 -34.92
CA TYR A 64 7.02 10.76 -35.47
C TYR A 64 6.74 10.75 -36.98
N SER A 65 5.46 10.85 -37.35
CA SER A 65 5.06 11.16 -38.72
C SER A 65 5.42 12.63 -38.91
N SER A 66 6.56 12.83 -39.56
CA SER A 66 7.01 14.09 -40.11
C SER A 66 5.89 14.70 -40.95
N TRP A 67 5.17 15.66 -40.38
CA TRP A 67 4.36 16.60 -41.14
C TRP A 67 5.32 17.35 -42.07
N ILE A 68 5.35 16.95 -43.34
CA ILE A 68 5.96 17.74 -44.42
C ILE A 68 4.81 18.60 -44.98
N PRO A 69 4.78 19.92 -44.72
CA PRO A 69 3.86 20.80 -45.43
C PRO A 69 4.36 20.92 -46.87
N THR A 70 3.51 20.54 -47.83
CA THR A 70 3.66 20.87 -49.25
C THR A 70 3.44 22.35 -49.49
#